data_AF-A0A1X7CQ16-F1
#
_entry.id   AF-A0A1X7CQ16-F1
#
_cell.length_a   1.000
_cell.length_b   1.000
_cell.length_c   1.000
_cell.angle_alpha   90.00
_cell.angle_beta   90.00
_cell.angle_gamma   90.00
#
_symmetry.space_group_name_H-M   'P 1'
#
loop_
_entity.id
_entity.type
_entity.pdbx_description
1 polymer ?
#
loop_
_entity_poly.entity_id
_entity_poly.type
_entity_poly.pdbx_seq_one_letter_code
_entity_poly.pdbx_strand_id
1 'polypeptide(L)'
;MQELYSEAKISIKTSEYLNLPNIHFYNWCYQRYGLNRGTFNTIEDWLYNHGVINVLSRRIYLLAFLNYLEEKGIKKGSTKYLKFGQGGLARKFHDFLNILEENPLSKY
;
A
#
# COMPACT_ATOMS: atom_id res chain seq x y z
N MET A 1 12.89 2.62 -23.61
CA MET A 1 11.92 1.63 -23.09
C MET A 1 12.61 0.54 -22.25
N GLN A 2 13.68 -0.12 -22.73
CA GLN A 2 14.42 -1.11 -21.92
C GLN A 2 15.08 -0.53 -20.64
N GLU A 3 15.51 0.74 -20.67
CA GLU A 3 16.10 1.40 -19.49
C GLU A 3 15.09 1.60 -18.34
N LEU A 4 13.86 2.06 -18.64
CA LEU A 4 12.77 2.20 -17.66
C LEU A 4 12.39 0.88 -16.97
N TYR A 5 12.40 -0.24 -17.72
CA TYR A 5 12.14 -1.57 -17.15
C TYR A 5 13.32 -2.11 -16.32
N SER A 6 14.56 -1.67 -16.62
CA SER A 6 15.75 -2.03 -15.85
C SER A 6 15.84 -1.27 -14.51
N GLU A 7 15.47 0.02 -14.50
CA GLU A 7 15.40 0.84 -13.28
C GLU A 7 14.32 0.33 -12.31
N ALA A 8 13.14 -0.05 -12.82
CA ALA A 8 12.07 -0.64 -12.01
C ALA A 8 12.47 -2.00 -11.38
N LYS A 9 13.27 -2.82 -12.08
CA LYS A 9 13.81 -4.08 -11.54
C LYS A 9 14.91 -3.86 -10.50
N ILE A 10 15.71 -2.79 -10.65
CA ILE A 10 16.69 -2.36 -9.64
C ILE A 10 15.98 -1.82 -8.39
N SER A 11 14.74 -1.33 -8.48
CA SER A 11 14.03 -0.60 -7.42
C SER A 11 13.37 -1.44 -6.30
N ILE A 12 12.96 -2.70 -6.52
CA ILE A 12 12.28 -3.49 -5.44
C ILE A 12 13.27 -4.27 -4.57
N LYS A 13 14.31 -4.86 -5.19
CA LYS A 13 15.35 -5.60 -4.46
C LYS A 13 16.28 -4.70 -3.65
N THR A 14 16.43 -3.43 -4.04
CA THR A 14 17.27 -2.44 -3.33
C THR A 14 16.46 -1.50 -2.44
N SER A 15 15.13 -1.54 -2.50
CA SER A 15 14.29 -0.75 -1.59
C SER A 15 14.51 -1.23 -0.15
N GLU A 16 15.24 -0.43 0.60
CA GLU A 16 15.62 -0.69 1.98
C GLU A 16 14.40 -1.01 2.85
N TYR A 17 13.29 -0.30 2.66
CA TYR A 17 12.06 -0.49 3.43
C TYR A 17 11.23 -1.70 2.97
N LEU A 18 11.17 -2.02 1.67
CA LEU A 18 10.39 -3.18 1.18
C LEU A 18 10.98 -4.51 1.64
N ASN A 19 12.27 -4.55 1.97
CA ASN A 19 12.97 -5.75 2.44
C ASN A 19 13.07 -5.82 3.98
N LEU A 20 12.52 -4.85 4.71
CA LEU A 20 12.53 -4.86 6.17
C LEU A 20 11.80 -6.08 6.76
N PRO A 21 12.23 -6.60 7.91
CA PRO A 21 11.43 -7.53 8.70
C PRO A 21 10.03 -6.94 8.98
N ASN A 22 9.01 -7.79 9.14
CA ASN A 22 7.61 -7.34 9.20
C ASN A 22 7.35 -6.22 10.22
N ILE A 23 7.91 -6.35 11.43
CA ILE A 23 7.78 -5.33 12.49
C ILE A 23 8.40 -3.98 12.07
N HIS A 24 9.54 -4.03 11.38
CA HIS A 24 10.25 -2.82 10.95
C HIS A 24 9.51 -2.14 9.80
N PHE A 25 8.99 -2.91 8.83
CA PHE A 25 8.15 -2.39 7.76
C PHE A 25 6.86 -1.75 8.29
N TYR A 26 6.18 -2.41 9.24
CA TYR A 26 5.02 -1.83 9.92
C TYR A 26 5.37 -0.53 10.64
N ASN A 27 6.46 -0.50 11.41
CA ASN A 27 6.88 0.69 12.15
C ASN A 27 7.15 1.87 11.21
N TRP A 28 7.78 1.60 10.06
CA TRP A 28 7.99 2.60 9.02
C TRP A 28 6.64 3.13 8.47
N CYS A 29 5.69 2.25 8.14
CA CYS A 29 4.35 2.66 7.68
C CYS A 29 3.60 3.48 8.74
N TYR A 30 3.71 3.09 10.01
CA TYR A 30 3.14 3.81 11.14
C TYR A 30 3.74 5.22 11.24
N GLN A 31 5.06 5.37 11.12
CA GLN A 31 5.72 6.68 11.20
C GLN A 31 5.36 7.57 10.02
N ARG A 32 5.41 7.06 8.78
CA ARG A 32 5.19 7.84 7.55
C ARG A 32 3.73 8.23 7.33
N TYR A 33 2.80 7.31 7.59
CA TYR A 33 1.39 7.48 7.23
C TYR A 33 0.46 7.61 8.45
N GLY A 34 0.93 7.30 9.67
CA GLY A 34 0.03 7.16 10.82
C GLY A 34 -0.84 5.91 10.73
N LEU A 35 -0.36 4.86 10.06
CA LEU A 35 -1.10 3.61 9.92
C LEU A 35 -1.06 2.84 11.25
N ASN A 36 -2.24 2.57 11.83
CA ASN A 36 -2.32 1.74 13.04
C ASN A 36 -2.20 0.24 12.70
N ARG A 37 -1.82 -0.58 13.70
CA ARG A 37 -1.61 -2.03 13.53
C ARG A 37 -2.83 -2.78 13.00
N GLY A 38 -4.02 -2.45 13.49
CA GLY A 38 -5.26 -3.10 13.05
C GLY A 38 -5.52 -2.86 11.57
N THR A 39 -5.48 -1.60 11.14
CA THR A 39 -5.68 -1.23 9.73
C THR A 39 -4.58 -1.78 8.84
N PHE A 40 -3.30 -1.78 9.27
CA PHE A 40 -2.22 -2.45 8.54
C PHE A 40 -2.52 -3.92 8.29
N ASN A 41 -2.86 -4.67 9.35
CA ASN A 41 -3.16 -6.09 9.24
C ASN A 41 -4.38 -6.35 8.36
N THR A 42 -5.43 -5.53 8.47
CA THR A 42 -6.62 -5.66 7.62
C THR A 42 -6.31 -5.48 6.15
N ILE A 43 -5.50 -4.47 5.78
CA ILE A 43 -5.12 -4.23 4.39
C ILE A 43 -4.22 -5.36 3.87
N GLU A 44 -3.23 -5.81 4.64
CA GLU A 44 -2.37 -6.95 4.29
C GLU A 44 -3.21 -8.22 4.03
N ASP A 45 -4.16 -8.51 4.92
CA ASP A 45 -5.04 -9.67 4.80
C ASP A 45 -5.96 -9.58 3.58
N TRP A 46 -6.56 -8.41 3.33
CA TRP A 46 -7.35 -8.19 2.12
C TRP A 46 -6.53 -8.38 0.85
N LEU A 47 -5.32 -7.82 0.77
CA LEU A 47 -4.43 -7.99 -0.39
C LEU A 47 -4.05 -9.46 -0.61
N TYR A 48 -3.76 -10.20 0.47
CA TYR A 48 -3.48 -11.63 0.40
C TYR A 48 -4.68 -12.41 -0.14
N ASN A 49 -5.88 -12.13 0.40
CA ASN A 49 -7.12 -12.78 -0.01
C ASN A 49 -7.55 -12.41 -1.45
N HIS A 50 -7.08 -11.29 -1.98
CA HIS A 50 -7.22 -10.91 -3.39
C HIS A 50 -6.13 -11.51 -4.29
N GLY A 51 -5.30 -12.44 -3.78
CA GLY A 51 -4.33 -13.19 -4.59
C GLY A 51 -2.93 -12.58 -4.66
N VAL A 52 -2.64 -11.50 -3.94
CA VAL A 52 -1.29 -10.94 -3.87
C VAL A 52 -0.44 -11.75 -2.87
N ILE A 53 0.03 -12.93 -3.30
CA ILE A 53 0.70 -13.89 -2.39
C ILE A 53 2.14 -13.49 -2.07
N ASN A 54 2.86 -12.88 -3.02
CA ASN A 54 4.23 -12.45 -2.80
C ASN A 54 4.28 -11.27 -1.80
N VAL A 55 5.10 -11.40 -0.75
CA VAL A 55 5.23 -10.40 0.32
C VAL A 55 5.69 -9.04 -0.21
N LEU A 56 6.67 -9.01 -1.11
CA LEU A 56 7.16 -7.75 -1.68
C LEU A 56 6.08 -7.10 -2.55
N SER A 57 5.37 -7.88 -3.36
CA SER A 57 4.21 -7.40 -4.11
C SER A 57 3.15 -6.81 -3.18
N ARG A 58 2.72 -7.51 -2.11
CA ARG A 58 1.74 -6.94 -1.17
C ARG A 58 2.16 -5.62 -0.58
N ARG A 59 3.43 -5.51 -0.18
CA ARG A 59 3.98 -4.27 0.37
C ARG A 59 3.89 -3.14 -0.65
N ILE A 60 4.19 -3.40 -1.92
CA ILE A 60 4.03 -2.41 -2.99
C ILE A 60 2.57 -1.96 -3.12
N TYR A 61 1.62 -2.89 -3.16
CA TYR A 61 0.19 -2.55 -3.22
C TYR A 61 -0.28 -1.79 -1.98
N LEU A 62 0.18 -2.19 -0.80
CA LEU A 62 -0.11 -1.49 0.46
C LEU A 62 0.42 -0.06 0.41
N LEU A 63 1.65 0.18 -0.04
CA LEU A 63 2.21 1.52 -0.18
C LEU A 63 1.47 2.34 -1.24
N ALA A 64 1.13 1.74 -2.37
CA ALA A 64 0.34 2.38 -3.41
C ALA A 64 -1.04 2.81 -2.88
N PHE A 65 -1.69 1.96 -2.09
CA PHE A 65 -2.95 2.30 -1.44
C PHE A 65 -2.80 3.44 -0.43
N LEU A 66 -1.75 3.44 0.39
CA LEU A 66 -1.48 4.53 1.34
C LEU A 66 -1.20 5.86 0.64
N ASN A 67 -0.46 5.86 -0.46
CA ASN A 67 -0.24 7.05 -1.28
C ASN A 67 -1.56 7.56 -1.89
N TYR A 68 -2.38 6.64 -2.43
CA TYR A 68 -3.72 6.97 -2.91
C TYR A 68 -4.58 7.64 -1.82
N LEU A 69 -4.52 7.16 -0.58
CA LEU A 69 -5.23 7.78 0.54
C LEU A 69 -4.76 9.22 0.79
N GLU A 70 -3.45 9.49 0.77
CA GLU A 70 -2.89 10.83 0.91
C GLU A 70 -3.35 11.76 -0.21
N GLU A 71 -3.34 11.29 -1.47
CA GLU A 71 -3.84 12.03 -2.64
C GLU A 71 -5.33 12.38 -2.52
N LYS A 72 -6.12 11.51 -1.90
CA LYS A 72 -7.54 11.77 -1.57
C LYS A 72 -7.73 12.61 -0.30
N GLY A 73 -6.67 13.16 0.27
CA GLY A 73 -6.71 14.03 1.45
C GLY A 73 -6.86 13.29 2.78
N ILE A 74 -6.82 11.94 2.78
CA ILE A 74 -6.85 11.13 3.99
C ILE A 74 -5.41 11.04 4.53
N LYS A 75 -5.06 12.04 5.34
CA LYS A 75 -3.74 12.17 5.95
C LYS A 75 -3.82 12.17 7.47
N LYS A 76 -2.68 11.89 8.10
CA LYS A 76 -2.49 12.08 9.54
C LYS A 76 -2.67 13.57 9.86
N GLY A 77 -3.86 13.96 10.31
CA GLY A 77 -4.17 15.31 10.76
C GLY A 77 -3.57 15.58 12.15
N SER A 78 -4.34 16.20 13.05
CA SER A 78 -3.96 16.37 14.47
C SER A 78 -3.93 15.06 15.28
N THR A 79 -4.40 13.96 14.70
CA THR A 79 -4.49 12.67 15.38
C THR A 79 -3.30 11.77 15.08
N LYS A 80 -2.95 10.90 16.03
CA LYS A 80 -1.83 9.95 15.90
C LYS A 80 -1.98 8.97 14.71
N TYR A 81 -3.21 8.67 14.30
CA TYR A 81 -3.51 7.67 13.28
C TYR A 81 -4.45 8.18 12.18
N LEU A 82 -4.40 7.52 11.03
CA LEU A 82 -5.42 7.61 9.98
C LEU A 82 -6.80 7.20 10.52
N LYS A 83 -7.83 7.92 10.08
CA LYS A 83 -9.23 7.67 10.45
C LYS A 83 -10.07 7.53 9.19
N PHE A 84 -10.94 6.53 9.20
CA PHE A 84 -11.75 6.18 8.03
C PHE A 84 -13.26 6.28 8.29
N GLY A 85 -13.70 6.45 9.54
CA GLY A 85 -15.12 6.32 9.88
C GLY A 85 -15.64 4.89 9.69
N GLN A 86 -16.95 4.70 9.85
CA GLN A 86 -17.59 3.40 9.65
C GLN A 86 -17.53 3.01 8.16
N GLY A 87 -17.00 1.82 7.87
CA GLY A 87 -16.90 1.28 6.50
C GLY A 87 -15.95 2.01 5.55
N GLY A 88 -15.40 3.16 5.91
CA GLY A 88 -14.64 4.00 4.98
C GLY A 88 -13.33 3.37 4.50
N LEU A 89 -12.71 2.50 5.31
CA LEU A 89 -11.51 1.77 4.88
C LEU A 89 -11.83 0.81 3.73
N ALA A 90 -12.88 0.00 3.88
CA ALA A 90 -13.33 -0.95 2.86
C ALA A 90 -13.72 -0.22 1.56
N ARG A 91 -14.49 0.86 1.68
CA ARG A 91 -14.87 1.67 0.51
C ARG A 91 -13.66 2.22 -0.23
N LYS A 92 -12.71 2.82 0.47
CA LYS A 92 -11.49 3.37 -0.16
C LYS A 92 -10.62 2.29 -0.78
N PHE A 93 -10.55 1.12 -0.17
CA PHE A 93 -9.82 -0.01 -0.72
C PHE A 93 -10.45 -0.51 -2.01
N HIS A 94 -11.78 -0.65 -2.05
CA HIS A 94 -12.49 -1.01 -3.28
C HIS A 94 -12.32 0.05 -4.38
N ASP A 95 -12.46 1.34 -4.05
CA ASP A 95 -12.21 2.44 -5.00
C ASP A 95 -10.79 2.34 -5.60
N PHE A 96 -9.79 2.01 -4.77
CA PHE A 96 -8.41 1.83 -5.21
C PHE A 96 -8.24 0.63 -6.16
N LEU A 97 -8.84 -0.52 -5.85
CA LEU A 97 -8.78 -1.70 -6.73
C LEU A 97 -9.42 -1.43 -8.10
N ASN A 98 -10.57 -0.76 -8.13
CA ASN A 98 -11.22 -0.38 -9.38
C ASN A 98 -10.31 0.49 -10.27
N ILE A 99 -9.61 1.46 -9.69
CA ILE A 99 -8.66 2.32 -10.44
C ILE A 99 -7.51 1.48 -11.04
N LEU A 100 -7.05 0.45 -10.34
CA LEU A 100 -6.01 -0.45 -10.84
C LEU A 100 -6.51 -1.34 -11.98
N GLU A 101 -7.73 -1.84 -11.89
CA GLU A 101 -8.35 -2.69 -12.93
C GLU A 101 -8.73 -1.90 -14.19
N GLU A 102 -9.10 -0.63 -14.03
CA GLU A 102 -9.42 0.28 -15.14
C GLU A 102 -8.17 0.83 -15.85
N ASN A 103 -6.97 0.63 -15.28
CA ASN A 103 -5.73 0.98 -15.95
C ASN A 103 -5.38 -0.08 -17.02
N PRO A 104 -5.43 0.25 -18.33
CA PRO A 104 -5.24 -0.73 -19.40
C PRO A 104 -3.85 -1.38 -19.44
N LEU A 105 -2.88 -0.86 -18.67
CA LEU A 105 -1.53 -1.40 -18.53
C LEU A 105 -1.39 -2.42 -17.38
N SER A 106 -2.42 -2.63 -16.54
CA SER A 106 -2.37 -3.64 -15.46
C SER A 106 -2.68 -5.07 -15.92
N LYS A 107 -3.13 -5.23 -17.17
CA LYS A 107 -3.41 -6.52 -17.82
C LYS A 107 -2.22 -7.15 -18.55
N TYR A 108 -1.02 -6.56 -18.47
CA TYR A 108 0.19 -7.02 -19.17
C TYR A 108 1.39 -7.10 -18.25
#